data_AF-A0A7S0AG22-F1
#
_entry.id   AF-A0A7S0AG22-F1
#
_cell.length_a   1.000
_cell.length_b   1.000
_cell.length_c   1.000
_cell.angle_alpha   90.00
_cell.angle_beta   90.00
_cell.angle_gamma   90.00
#
_symmetry.space_group_name_H-M   'P 1'
#
loop_
_entity.id
_entity.type
_entity.pdbx_description
1 polymer ?
#
loop_
_entity_poly.entity_id
_entity_poly.type
_entity_poly.pdbx_seq_one_letter_code
_entity_poly.pdbx_strand_id
1 'polypeptide(L)'
;RPVLFKPAEAGGATPFRGSRAGAISYFIGGNSDYQDRGFALQGFDHVHFTNRYIVSAGDEVFAVGHISYAGSQGVWRTSNYLMGFFRDEEKKVRINLQHGAFPEAEDSAIAPSKGSAESFR
;
A
#
# COMPACT_ATOMS: atom_id res chain seq x y z
N ARG A 1 -15.64 5.34 -10.66
CA ARG A 1 -15.36 3.97 -10.14
C ARG A 1 -15.33 4.03 -8.61
N PRO A 2 -15.83 3.00 -7.89
CA PRO A 2 -15.76 2.97 -6.42
C PRO A 2 -14.31 2.88 -5.93
N VAL A 3 -14.07 3.28 -4.69
CA VAL A 3 -12.77 3.12 -4.01
C VAL A 3 -12.84 1.87 -3.13
N LEU A 4 -12.07 0.85 -3.47
CA LEU A 4 -12.01 -0.43 -2.77
C LEU A 4 -10.72 -0.49 -1.95
N PHE A 5 -10.70 0.16 -0.80
CA PHE A 5 -9.45 0.36 -0.05
C PHE A 5 -9.54 -0.24 1.36
N LYS A 6 -8.66 -1.19 1.67
CA LYS A 6 -8.45 -1.76 3.01
C LYS A 6 -6.95 -1.90 3.26
N PRO A 7 -6.31 -1.01 4.02
CA PRO A 7 -4.87 -1.11 4.27
C PRO A 7 -4.54 -2.21 5.28
N ALA A 8 -3.25 -2.52 5.43
CA ALA A 8 -2.77 -3.54 6.35
C ALA A 8 -2.92 -3.13 7.82
N GLU A 9 -2.64 -1.85 8.14
CA GLU A 9 -2.63 -1.33 9.52
C GLU A 9 -4.01 -0.81 10.00
N ALA A 10 -5.03 -0.69 9.14
CA ALA A 10 -6.35 -0.27 9.61
C ALA A 10 -7.13 -1.44 10.22
N GLY A 11 -7.16 -1.48 11.55
CA GLY A 11 -8.10 -2.25 12.35
C GLY A 11 -9.24 -1.38 12.91
N GLY A 12 -10.13 -1.97 13.70
CA GLY A 12 -11.17 -1.25 14.44
C GLY A 12 -12.49 -1.05 13.67
N ALA A 13 -13.21 0.03 14.00
CA ALA A 13 -14.59 0.27 13.54
C ALA A 13 -14.72 0.60 12.04
N THR A 14 -13.65 1.13 11.44
CA THR A 14 -13.61 1.51 10.02
C THR A 14 -12.38 0.89 9.36
N PRO A 15 -12.37 -0.40 8.98
CA PRO A 15 -11.23 -1.02 8.31
C PRO A 15 -11.24 -0.79 6.79
N PHE A 16 -12.43 -0.58 6.20
CA PHE A 16 -12.60 -0.28 4.78
C PHE A 16 -12.77 1.22 4.55
N ARG A 17 -12.19 1.73 3.46
CA ARG A 17 -12.34 3.11 2.96
C ARG A 17 -13.05 3.04 1.61
N GLY A 18 -14.32 3.43 1.60
CA GLY A 18 -15.16 3.46 0.39
C GLY A 18 -15.06 4.75 -0.43
N SER A 19 -14.30 5.73 0.07
CA SER A 19 -14.23 7.09 -0.49
C SER A 19 -12.78 7.51 -0.74
N ARG A 20 -12.60 8.48 -1.65
CA ARG A 20 -11.29 9.11 -1.89
C ARG A 20 -10.73 9.75 -0.62
N ALA A 21 -11.58 10.41 0.17
CA ALA A 21 -11.19 11.05 1.43
C ALA A 21 -10.67 10.01 2.44
N GLY A 22 -11.31 8.84 2.54
CA GLY A 22 -10.85 7.76 3.40
C GLY A 22 -9.54 7.14 2.95
N ALA A 23 -9.36 6.92 1.64
CA ALA A 23 -8.09 6.41 1.11
C ALA A 23 -6.93 7.40 1.36
N ILE A 24 -7.17 8.70 1.18
CA ILE A 24 -6.17 9.75 1.47
C ILE A 24 -5.86 9.81 2.98
N SER A 25 -6.89 9.73 3.82
CA SER A 25 -6.74 9.73 5.29
C SER A 25 -5.77 8.65 5.76
N TYR A 26 -5.81 7.45 5.18
CA TYR A 26 -4.85 6.42 5.56
C TYR A 26 -3.39 6.86 5.36
N PHE A 27 -3.09 7.55 4.26
CA PHE A 27 -1.72 7.94 3.94
C PHE A 27 -1.24 9.15 4.74
N ILE A 28 -2.07 10.17 4.93
CA ILE A 28 -1.63 11.45 5.54
C ILE A 28 -2.38 11.86 6.80
N GLY A 29 -3.30 11.02 7.29
CA GLY A 29 -4.13 11.29 8.45
C GLY A 29 -5.04 12.50 8.26
N GLY A 30 -5.39 13.16 9.37
CA GLY A 30 -6.02 14.48 9.37
C GLY A 30 -7.51 14.52 9.03
N ASN A 31 -8.17 13.36 8.95
CA ASN A 31 -9.62 13.28 8.73
C ASN A 31 -10.31 12.79 10.02
N SER A 32 -11.23 13.57 10.58
CA SER A 32 -11.92 13.22 11.84
C SER A 32 -12.75 11.93 11.76
N ASP A 33 -13.17 11.53 10.56
CA ASP A 33 -13.96 10.32 10.34
C ASP A 33 -13.11 9.05 10.41
N TYR A 34 -11.79 9.17 10.38
CA TYR A 34 -10.85 8.06 10.40
C TYR A 34 -9.70 8.34 11.37
N GLN A 35 -9.48 7.45 12.33
CA GLN A 35 -8.40 7.60 13.33
C GLN A 35 -7.02 7.20 12.77
N ASP A 36 -6.72 7.63 11.54
CA ASP A 36 -5.49 7.32 10.84
C ASP A 36 -4.36 8.27 11.29
N ARG A 37 -3.19 7.70 11.61
CA ARG A 37 -1.98 8.48 11.94
C ARG A 37 -1.21 8.94 10.70
N GLY A 38 -1.62 8.50 9.51
CA GLY A 38 -0.95 8.75 8.25
C GLY A 38 0.25 7.82 8.03
N PHE A 39 0.10 6.81 7.19
CA PHE A 39 1.17 5.89 6.81
C PHE A 39 2.42 6.62 6.27
N ALA A 40 2.25 7.62 5.40
CA ALA A 40 3.36 8.40 4.86
C ALA A 40 4.05 9.31 5.88
N LEU A 41 3.43 9.53 7.06
CA LEU A 41 3.97 10.37 8.12
C LEU A 41 4.79 9.59 9.16
N GLN A 42 4.91 8.27 9.01
CA GLN A 42 5.61 7.41 9.97
C GLN A 42 7.15 7.44 9.87
N GLY A 43 7.73 8.31 9.02
CA GLY A 43 9.19 8.51 8.94
C GLY A 43 9.96 7.33 8.33
N PHE A 44 9.42 6.74 7.26
CA PHE A 44 10.12 5.70 6.51
C PHE A 44 11.20 6.30 5.62
N ASP A 45 12.40 5.73 5.68
CA ASP A 45 13.53 6.09 4.79
C ASP A 45 13.57 5.16 3.57
N HIS A 46 12.98 3.97 3.69
CA HIS A 46 12.95 2.97 2.64
C HIS A 46 11.55 2.38 2.48
N VAL A 47 11.11 2.27 1.23
CA VAL A 47 9.87 1.58 0.83
C VAL A 47 10.15 0.83 -0.48
N HIS A 48 9.91 -0.48 -0.50
CA HIS A 48 10.14 -1.35 -1.65
C HIS A 48 8.89 -2.16 -1.96
N PHE A 49 8.55 -2.22 -3.25
CA PHE A 49 7.50 -3.10 -3.76
C PHE A 49 8.14 -4.24 -4.53
N THR A 50 7.80 -5.47 -4.16
CA THR A 50 8.19 -6.69 -4.87
C THR A 50 6.95 -7.31 -5.48
N ASN A 51 6.73 -7.05 -6.78
CA ASN A 51 5.63 -7.64 -7.53
C ASN A 51 5.80 -9.17 -7.65
N ARG A 52 4.75 -9.93 -7.35
CA ARG A 52 4.68 -11.38 -7.60
C ARG A 52 3.95 -11.67 -8.90
N TYR A 53 2.83 -11.00 -9.13
CA TYR A 53 2.08 -11.10 -10.38
C TYR A 53 1.54 -9.74 -10.78
N ILE A 54 1.52 -9.49 -12.08
CA ILE A 54 0.84 -8.36 -12.70
C ILE A 54 -0.05 -8.95 -13.79
N VAL A 55 -1.35 -8.64 -13.73
CA VAL A 55 -2.33 -9.16 -14.68
C VAL A 55 -3.20 -8.02 -15.20
N SER A 56 -3.54 -8.08 -16.48
CA SER A 56 -4.48 -7.14 -17.09
C SER A 56 -5.82 -7.85 -17.29
N ALA A 57 -6.92 -7.15 -16.99
CA ALA A 57 -8.28 -7.62 -17.30
C ALA A 57 -9.09 -6.45 -17.85
N GLY A 58 -9.34 -6.46 -19.16
CA GLY A 58 -9.98 -5.33 -19.83
C GLY A 58 -9.15 -4.06 -19.76
N ASP A 59 -9.71 -2.99 -19.20
CA ASP A 59 -9.06 -1.69 -19.03
C ASP A 59 -8.38 -1.50 -17.67
N GLU A 60 -8.32 -2.57 -16.87
CA GLU A 60 -7.70 -2.58 -15.55
C GLU A 60 -6.41 -3.42 -15.52
N VAL A 61 -5.50 -3.02 -14.63
CA VAL A 61 -4.28 -3.76 -14.29
C VAL A 61 -4.28 -4.02 -12.80
N PHE A 62 -3.96 -5.24 -12.41
CA PHE A 62 -3.83 -5.65 -11.02
C PHE A 62 -2.40 -6.09 -10.75
N ALA A 63 -1.85 -5.63 -9.64
CA ALA A 63 -0.55 -6.06 -9.14
C ALA A 63 -0.72 -6.64 -7.74
N VAL A 64 -0.14 -7.81 -7.50
CA VAL A 64 -0.08 -8.44 -6.17
C VAL A 64 1.37 -8.71 -5.81
N GLY A 65 1.72 -8.52 -4.55
CA GLY A 65 3.08 -8.75 -4.08
C GLY A 65 3.29 -8.33 -2.64
N HIS A 66 4.53 -7.93 -2.34
CA HIS A 66 4.94 -7.49 -1.02
C HIS A 66 5.33 -6.02 -1.05
N ILE A 67 4.95 -5.28 -0.01
CA ILE A 67 5.52 -3.98 0.32
C ILE A 67 6.37 -4.13 1.58
N SER A 68 7.64 -3.79 1.49
CA SER A 68 8.59 -3.79 2.60
C SER A 68 9.05 -2.38 2.89
N TYR A 69 9.02 -1.95 4.14
CA TYR A 69 9.36 -0.59 4.54
C TYR A 69 10.13 -0.55 5.85
N ALA A 70 11.00 0.45 6.00
CA ALA A 70 11.81 0.65 7.20
C ALA A 70 12.06 2.16 7.42
N GLY A 71 12.15 2.56 8.69
CA GLY A 71 12.67 3.87 9.09
C GLY A 71 14.18 3.83 9.36
N SER A 72 14.71 4.92 9.90
CA SER A 72 16.16 5.13 10.15
C SER A 72 16.84 4.07 11.02
N GLN A 73 16.08 3.36 11.86
CA GLN A 73 16.59 2.27 12.70
C GLN A 73 16.82 0.97 11.90
N GLY A 74 16.42 0.90 10.63
CA GLY A 74 16.64 -0.26 9.76
C GLY A 74 15.78 -1.49 10.10
N VAL A 75 14.75 -1.34 10.94
CA VAL A 75 13.80 -2.42 11.25
C VAL A 75 12.77 -2.53 10.13
N TRP A 76 12.89 -3.60 9.34
CA TRP A 76 11.99 -3.86 8.21
C TRP A 76 10.66 -4.43 8.67
N ARG A 77 9.59 -3.95 8.04
CA ARG A 77 8.26 -4.55 8.08
C ARG A 77 7.82 -4.90 6.67
N THR A 78 7.12 -6.01 6.53
CA THR A 78 6.61 -6.47 5.23
C THR A 78 5.13 -6.80 5.35
N SER A 79 4.33 -6.32 4.39
CA SER A 79 2.93 -6.70 4.22
C SER A 79 2.65 -7.13 2.79
N ASN A 80 1.66 -8.00 2.61
CA ASN A 80 1.13 -8.35 1.29
C ASN A 80 0.25 -7.20 0.78
N TYR A 81 0.26 -6.96 -0.53
CA TYR A 81 -0.68 -6.05 -1.18
C TYR A 81 -1.33 -6.66 -2.42
N LEU A 82 -2.56 -6.24 -2.69
CA LEU A 82 -3.21 -6.27 -3.99
C LEU A 82 -3.59 -4.83 -4.35
N MET A 83 -3.17 -4.34 -5.51
CA MET A 83 -3.47 -3.00 -6.00
C MET A 83 -4.05 -3.08 -7.40
N GLY A 84 -5.16 -2.37 -7.62
CA GLY A 84 -5.80 -2.25 -8.93
C GLY A 84 -5.65 -0.85 -9.48
N PHE A 85 -5.41 -0.78 -10.78
CA PHE A 85 -5.17 0.43 -11.53
C PHE A 85 -6.09 0.50 -12.74
N PHE A 86 -6.52 1.71 -13.06
CA PHE A 86 -7.25 2.01 -14.29
C PHE A 86 -6.79 3.37 -14.85
N ARG A 87 -7.13 3.67 -16.10
CA ARG A 87 -6.97 5.03 -16.65
C ARG A 87 -8.27 5.79 -16.55
N ASP A 88 -8.23 7.01 -16.02
CA ASP A 88 -9.40 7.90 -16.02
C ASP A 88 -9.68 8.48 -17.42
N GLU A 89 -10.71 9.33 -17.53
CA GLU A 89 -11.11 9.98 -18.78
C GLU A 89 -9.99 10.84 -19.37
N GLU A 90 -9.11 11.38 -18.52
CA GLU A 90 -7.90 12.13 -18.89
C GLU A 90 -6.69 11.23 -19.20
N LYS A 91 -6.90 9.90 -19.27
CA LYS A 91 -5.87 8.87 -19.51
C LYS A 91 -4.79 8.77 -18.42
N LYS A 92 -5.03 9.37 -17.24
CA LYS A 92 -4.13 9.29 -16.08
C LYS A 92 -4.37 7.99 -15.32
N VAL A 93 -3.28 7.36 -14.89
CA VAL A 93 -3.35 6.14 -14.06
C VAL A 93 -3.85 6.50 -12.67
N ARG A 94 -4.84 5.76 -12.19
CA ARG A 94 -5.47 5.92 -10.87
C ARG A 94 -5.54 4.59 -10.17
N ILE A 95 -5.52 4.62 -8.84
CA ILE A 95 -5.76 3.45 -7.98
C ILE A 95 -7.25 3.45 -7.59
N ASN A 96 -7.94 2.34 -7.85
CA ASN A 96 -9.32 2.09 -7.37
C ASN A 96 -9.41 0.91 -6.41
N LEU A 97 -8.37 0.09 -6.31
CA LEU A 97 -8.30 -1.04 -5.40
C LEU A 97 -6.97 -1.03 -4.66
N GLN A 98 -7.03 -1.18 -3.34
CA GLN A 98 -5.88 -1.48 -2.49
C GLN A 98 -6.33 -2.39 -1.36
N HIS A 99 -5.73 -3.56 -1.25
CA HIS A 99 -5.91 -4.45 -0.11
C HIS A 99 -4.55 -4.80 0.47
N GLY A 100 -4.34 -4.55 1.75
CA GLY A 100 -3.12 -4.89 2.48
C GLY A 100 -3.40 -5.83 3.65
N ALA A 101 -2.47 -6.75 3.92
CA ALA A 101 -2.51 -7.65 5.06
C ALA A 101 -1.10 -7.99 5.54
N PHE A 102 -0.92 -8.10 6.86
CA PHE A 102 0.28 -8.72 7.41
C PHE A 102 0.14 -10.25 7.35
N PRO A 103 1.22 -10.99 7.04
CA PRO A 103 1.20 -12.45 7.12
C PRO A 103 1.04 -12.91 8.59
N GLU A 104 0.44 -14.09 8.80
CA GLU A 104 0.23 -14.65 10.15
C GLU A 104 1.55 -15.03 10.86
N ALA A 105 2.60 -15.30 10.09
CA ALA A 105 3.97 -15.49 10.57
C ALA A 105 4.90 -14.59 9.76
N GLU A 106 5.96 -14.05 10.38
CA GLU A 106 6.98 -13.30 9.66
C GLU A 106 7.62 -14.20 8.60
N ASP A 107 7.41 -13.86 7.33
CA ASP A 107 8.09 -14.53 6.24
C ASP A 107 9.53 -14.02 6.17
N SER A 108 10.42 -14.72 6.87
CA SER A 108 11.84 -14.38 7.01
C SER A 108 12.60 -14.39 5.67
N ALA A 109 11.98 -14.87 4.59
CA ALA A 109 12.55 -14.91 3.24
C ALA A 109 12.35 -13.63 2.41
N ILE A 110 11.63 -12.61 2.92
CA ILE A 110 11.16 -11.48 2.09
C ILE A 110 11.84 -10.14 2.42
N ALA A 111 12.66 -10.05 3.48
CA ALA A 111 13.46 -8.86 3.70
C ALA A 111 14.39 -8.63 2.49
N PRO A 112 14.39 -7.43 1.85
CA PRO A 112 15.31 -7.16 0.75
C PRO A 112 16.75 -7.39 1.24
N SER A 113 17.53 -8.13 0.46
CA SER A 113 18.95 -8.31 0.77
C SER A 113 19.60 -6.92 0.82
N LYS A 114 20.62 -6.73 1.68
CA LYS A 114 21.31 -5.44 1.92
C LYS A 114 21.98 -4.82 0.67
N GLY A 115 21.68 -5.27 -0.56
CA GLY A 115 22.37 -4.90 -1.79
C GLY A 115 21.51 -4.43 -2.97
N SER A 116 20.19 -4.25 -2.86
CA SER A 116 19.35 -3.81 -4.00
C SER A 116 18.58 -2.51 -3.78
N ALA A 117 19.12 -1.60 -2.97
CA ALA A 117 18.58 -0.25 -2.84
C ALA A 117 18.88 0.54 -4.12
N GLU A 118 18.07 0.34 -5.17
CA GLU A 118 17.94 1.36 -6.20
C GLU A 118 17.23 2.55 -5.58
N SER A 119 18.01 3.59 -5.30
CA SER A 119 17.52 4.89 -4.89
C SER A 119 16.65 5.47 -6.01
N PHE A 120 15.35 5.60 -5.79
CA PHE A 120 14.55 6.53 -6.58
C PHE A 120 14.97 7.94 -6.18
N ARG A 121 15.78 8.57 -7.04
CA ARG A 121 15.93 10.04 -7.11
C ARG A 121 14.96 10.58 -8.15
#